data_AF-A0A1F6ZBX1-F1
#
_entry.id   AF-A0A1F6ZBX1-F1
#
_cell.length_a   1.000
_cell.length_b   1.000
_cell.length_c   1.000
_cell.angle_alpha   90.00
_cell.angle_beta   90.00
_cell.angle_gamma   90.00
#
_symmetry.space_group_name_H-M   'P 1'
#
loop_
_entity.id
_entity.type
_entity.pdbx_description
1 polymer ?
#
loop_
_entity_poly.entity_id
_entity_poly.type
_entity_poly.pdbx_seq_one_letter_code
_entity_poly.pdbx_strand_id
1 'polypeptide(L)' 'MKVKKFGAIAGYAFTFLIFSILLYFILKFSEKLPAEWGYLHVFLISISIASVGRLIKLLLV' A
#
# COMPACT_ATOMS: atom_id res chain seq x y z
N MET A 1 6.95 25.23 -8.37
CA MET A 1 6.33 24.66 -7.14
C MET A 1 5.44 23.43 -7.39
N LYS A 2 4.63 23.38 -8.46
CA LYS A 2 3.75 22.23 -8.78
C LYS A 2 4.48 20.92 -9.10
N VAL A 3 5.59 20.97 -9.83
CA VAL A 3 6.39 19.80 -10.22
C VAL A 3 6.93 19.04 -9.00
N LYS A 4 7.37 19.75 -7.93
CA LYS A 4 7.84 19.14 -6.68
C LYS A 4 6.74 18.35 -5.96
N LYS A 5 5.49 18.85 -5.96
CA LYS A 5 4.35 18.15 -5.34
C LYS A 5 3.94 16.91 -6.14
N PHE A 6 3.93 17.01 -7.48
CA PHE A 6 3.61 15.88 -8.34
C PHE A 6 4.65 14.77 -8.23
N GLY A 7 5.95 15.10 -8.27
CA GLY A 7 7.03 14.13 -8.09
C GLY A 7 6.98 13.41 -6.73
N ALA A 8 6.63 14.12 -5.66
CA ALA A 8 6.47 13.51 -4.34
C ALA A 8 5.30 12.51 -4.29
N ILE A 9 4.15 12.86 -4.89
CA ILE A 9 2.98 11.97 -4.95
C ILE A 9 3.29 10.74 -5.81
N ALA A 10 3.90 10.94 -6.98
CA ALA A 10 4.27 9.85 -7.88
C ALA A 10 5.30 8.90 -7.23
N GLY A 11 6.31 9.46 -6.55
CA GLY A 11 7.28 8.67 -5.79
C GLY A 11 6.62 7.84 -4.69
N TYR A 12 5.71 8.45 -3.92
CA TYR A 12 4.95 7.72 -2.89
C TYR A 12 4.10 6.58 -3.48
N ALA A 13 3.39 6.84 -4.59
CA ALA A 13 2.59 5.83 -5.27
C ALA A 13 3.46 4.67 -5.81
N PHE A 14 4.63 4.99 -6.36
CA PHE A 14 5.57 4.00 -6.88
C PHE A 14 6.18 3.13 -5.76
N THR A 15 6.63 3.76 -4.67
CA THR A 15 7.12 3.04 -3.49
C THR A 15 6.04 2.17 -2.87
N PHE A 16 4.81 2.67 -2.79
CA PHE A 16 3.67 1.89 -2.31
C PHE A 16 3.40 0.65 -3.18
N LEU A 17 3.46 0.80 -4.50
CA LEU A 17 3.29 -0.30 -5.44
C LEU A 17 4.39 -1.36 -5.32
N ILE A 18 5.66 -0.95 -5.20
CA ILE A 18 6.77 -1.88 -4.95
C ILE A 18 6.55 -2.61 -3.62
N PHE A 19 6.19 -1.87 -2.57
CA PHE A 19 5.93 -2.44 -1.25
C PHE A 19 4.81 -3.48 -1.28
N SER A 20 3.68 -3.19 -1.93
CA SER A 20 2.56 -4.15 -2.01
C SER A 20 2.92 -5.41 -2.80
N ILE A 21 3.74 -5.29 -3.85
CA ILE A 21 4.22 -6.45 -4.62
C ILE A 21 5.11 -7.33 -3.75
N LEU A 22 6.11 -6.73 -3.07
CA LEU A 22 6.99 -7.45 -2.16
C LEU A 22 6.20 -8.13 -1.04
N LEU A 23 5.25 -7.40 -0.44
CA LEU A 23 4.40 -7.92 0.62
C LEU A 23 3.58 -9.14 0.14
N TYR A 24 2.98 -9.06 -1.05
CA TYR A 24 2.27 -10.20 -1.64
C TYR A 24 3.18 -11.42 -1.80
N PHE A 25 4.39 -11.25 -2.34
CA PHE A 25 5.33 -12.37 -2.51
C PHE A 25 5.78 -12.95 -1.17
N ILE A 26 6.07 -12.12 -0.17
CA ILE A 26 6.44 -12.58 1.18
C ILE A 26 5.30 -13.39 1.80
N LEU A 27 4.07 -12.87 1.74
CA LEU A 27 2.90 -13.54 2.30
C LEU A 27 2.57 -14.84 1.56
N LYS A 28 2.77 -14.86 0.24
CA LYS A 28 2.55 -16.05 -0.60
C LYS A 28 3.60 -17.12 -0.31
N PHE A 29 4.87 -16.73 -0.23
CA PHE A 29 5.97 -17.63 0.12
C PHE A 29 5.81 -18.21 1.53
N SER A 30 5.28 -17.42 2.47
CA SER A 30 5.05 -17.84 3.85
C SER A 30 3.76 -18.66 4.06
N GLU A 31 3.03 -18.98 2.98
CA GLU A 31 1.72 -19.65 3.02
C GLU A 31 0.71 -18.97 3.96
N LYS A 32 0.85 -17.65 4.15
CA LYS A 32 -0.03 -16.82 5.00
C LYS A 32 -1.22 -16.25 4.23
N LEU A 33 -1.28 -16.50 2.92
CA LEU A 33 -2.39 -16.09 2.06
C LEU A 33 -3.29 -17.29 1.77
N PRO A 34 -4.62 -17.11 1.83
CA PRO A 34 -5.56 -18.09 1.29
C PRO A 34 -5.25 -18.37 -0.19
N ALA A 35 -5.48 -19.60 -0.63
CA ALA A 35 -5.18 -20.03 -2.00
C ALA A 35 -5.87 -19.18 -3.08
N GLU A 36 -7.05 -18.64 -2.77
CA GLU A 36 -7.85 -17.82 -3.69
C GLU A 36 -7.40 -16.35 -3.73
N TRP A 37 -6.53 -15.93 -2.82
CA TRP A 37 -6.13 -14.54 -2.69
C TRP A 37 -4.97 -14.21 -3.63
N GLY A 38 -5.30 -13.51 -4.71
CA GLY A 38 -4.32 -12.88 -5.60
C GLY A 38 -3.78 -11.54 -5.08
N TYR A 39 -2.84 -10.96 -5.84
CA TYR A 39 -2.21 -9.67 -5.57
C TYR A 39 -3.20 -8.54 -5.29
N LEU A 40 -4.33 -8.49 -6.01
CA LEU A 40 -5.36 -7.45 -5.85
C LEU A 40 -5.91 -7.39 -4.42
N HIS A 41 -6.08 -8.53 -3.75
CA HIS A 41 -6.57 -8.56 -2.36
C HIS A 41 -5.56 -7.89 -1.41
N VAL A 42 -4.28 -8.26 -1.53
CA VAL A 42 -3.20 -7.67 -0.72
C VAL A 42 -3.03 -6.17 -0.99
N PHE A 43 -3.17 -5.76 -2.26
CA PHE A 43 -3.11 -4.36 -2.65
C PHE A 43 -4.25 -3.54 -2.03
N LEU A 44 -5.49 -4.03 -2.08
CA LEU A 44 -6.66 -3.37 -1.49
C LEU A 44 -6.55 -3.26 0.05
N ILE A 45 -6.06 -4.31 0.71
CA ILE A 45 -5.81 -4.28 2.15
C ILE A 45 -4.73 -3.24 2.48
N SER A 46 -3.64 -3.21 1.71
CA SER A 46 -2.57 -2.23 1.90
C SER A 46 -3.08 -0.79 1.73
N ILE A 47 -3.96 -0.53 0.76
CA ILE A 47 -4.60 0.79 0.57
C ILE A 47 -5.50 1.12 1.75
N SER A 48 -6.26 0.15 2.24
CA SER A 48 -7.17 0.33 3.38
C SER A 48 -6.39 0.72 4.63
N ILE A 49 -5.28 0.03 4.92
CA ILE A 49 -4.40 0.35 6.05
C ILE A 49 -3.80 1.75 5.91
N ALA A 50 -3.26 2.09 4.73
CA ALA A 50 -2.71 3.42 4.47
C ALA A 50 -3.77 4.53 4.63
N SER A 51 -4.99 4.28 4.18
CA SER A 51 -6.14 5.20 4.33
C SER A 51 -6.53 5.36 5.80
N VAL A 52 -6.59 4.27 6.57
CA VAL A 52 -6.88 4.31 8.01
C VAL A 52 -5.82 5.09 8.77
N GLY A 53 -4.53 4.88 8.48
CA GLY A 53 -3.45 5.65 9.11
C GLY A 53 -3.58 7.16 8.84
N ARG A 54 -4.02 7.53 7.63
CA ARG A 54 -4.32 8.93 7.30
C ARG A 54 -5.54 9.47 8.05
N LEU A 55 -6.61 8.68 8.17
CA LEU A 55 -7.80 9.06 8.94
C LEU A 55 -7.50 9.26 10.42
N ILE A 56 -6.73 8.35 11.04
CA ILE A 56 -6.31 8.49 12.44
C ILE A 56 -5.51 9.79 12.62
N LYS A 57 -4.57 10.08 11.71
CA LYS A 57 -3.81 11.34 11.75
C LYS A 57 -4.69 12.58 11.63
N LEU A 58 -5.83 12.50 10.91
CA LEU A 58 -6.79 13.60 10.81
C LEU A 58 -7.68 13.73 12.05
N LEU A 59 -7.89 12.66 12.81
CA LEU A 59 -8.72 12.68 14.03
C LEU A 59 -7.93 13.07 15.29
N LEU A 60 -6.62 12.80 15.32
CA LEU A 60 -5.72 13.09 16.44
C LEU A 60 -5.07 14.48 16.37
N VAL A 61 -5.32 15.24 15.29
CA VAL A 61 -4.87 16.62 15.06
C VAL A 61 -6.10 17.51 14.99
#